data_AF-A0A961F3Z8-F1
#
_entry.id   AF-A0A961F3Z8-F1
#
_cell.length_a   1.000
_cell.length_b   1.000
_cell.length_c   1.000
_cell.angle_alpha   90.00
_cell.angle_beta   90.00
_cell.angle_gamma   90.00
#
_symmetry.space_group_name_H-M   'P 1'
#
loop_
_entity.id
_entity.type
_entity.pdbx_description
1 polymer ?
#
loop_
_entity_poly.entity_id
_entity_poly.type
_entity_poly.pdbx_seq_one_letter_code
_entity_poly.pdbx_strand_id
1 'polypeptide(L)'
;SDGDLRIQFFRGGELVSTDQMLDAVKSGTLDLVQGTGGYWSGQVDIGNIDIGLPGSWTSLEEAKALFESEEVVQILNEAYDEAGVHFLQKGYGHDYDLLTKEPVTSLEDLKSRKIRATSAVAKVL
;
A
#
# COMPACT_ATOMS: atom_id res chain seq x y z
N SER A 1 16.18 -16.85 15.42
CA SER A 1 16.11 -16.00 16.62
C SER A 1 16.20 -16.80 17.91
N ASP A 2 16.23 -18.14 17.89
CA ASP A 2 16.44 -19.01 19.07
C ASP A 2 15.58 -18.66 20.32
N GLY A 3 14.43 -18.01 20.13
CA GLY A 3 13.53 -17.55 21.20
C GLY A 3 13.69 -16.09 21.63
N ASP A 4 14.72 -15.39 21.16
CA ASP A 4 15.04 -14.00 21.52
C ASP A 4 14.10 -12.98 20.86
N LEU A 5 13.49 -13.34 19.74
CA LEU A 5 12.48 -12.52 19.05
C LEU A 5 11.14 -13.23 19.06
N ARG A 6 10.11 -12.54 19.56
CA ARG A 6 8.71 -12.97 19.49
C ARG A 6 7.91 -11.88 18.79
N ILE A 7 7.19 -12.26 17.74
CA ILE A 7 6.30 -11.36 17.00
C ILE A 7 4.87 -11.77 17.33
N GLN A 8 4.10 -10.85 17.90
CA GLN A 8 2.66 -11.03 18.08
C GLN A 8 1.93 -10.36 16.92
N PHE A 9 1.11 -11.14 16.21
CA PHE A 9 0.39 -10.67 15.03
C PHE A 9 -1.02 -10.22 15.39
N PHE A 10 -1.42 -9.08 14.83
CA PHE A 10 -2.77 -8.51 14.91
C PHE A 10 -3.26 -8.15 13.51
N ARG A 11 -4.57 -8.24 13.28
CA ARG A 11 -5.17 -7.89 11.99
C ARG A 11 -5.33 -6.38 11.85
N GLY A 12 -5.46 -5.92 10.62
CA GLY A 12 -5.72 -4.50 10.35
C GLY A 12 -7.00 -4.03 11.05
N GLY A 13 -6.91 -2.91 11.77
CA GLY A 13 -8.03 -2.36 12.55
C GLY A 13 -8.19 -2.94 13.96
N GLU A 14 -7.39 -3.94 14.36
CA GLU A 14 -7.54 -4.59 15.67
C GLU A 14 -6.96 -3.74 16.82
N LEU A 15 -5.82 -3.08 16.58
CA LEU A 15 -5.16 -2.23 17.58
C LEU A 15 -5.38 -0.73 17.35
N VAL A 16 -5.30 -0.30 16.09
CA VAL A 16 -5.51 1.09 15.65
C VAL A 16 -6.21 1.09 14.29
N SER A 17 -6.85 2.19 13.92
CA SER A 17 -7.41 2.33 12.58
C SER A 17 -6.31 2.36 11.51
N THR A 18 -6.63 1.94 10.29
CA THR A 18 -5.64 1.74 9.21
C THR A 18 -4.86 3.01 8.86
N ASP A 19 -5.51 4.17 8.92
CA ASP A 19 -4.92 5.49 8.70
C ASP A 19 -4.00 5.96 9.83
N GLN A 20 -4.03 5.30 10.99
CA GLN A 20 -3.17 5.60 12.14
C GLN A 20 -1.96 4.66 12.26
N MET A 21 -1.84 3.65 11.40
CA MET A 21 -0.81 2.63 11.51
C MET A 21 0.61 3.19 11.43
N LEU A 22 0.87 4.15 10.53
CA LEU A 22 2.21 4.74 10.39
C LEU A 22 2.60 5.57 11.62
N ASP A 23 1.68 6.39 12.13
CA ASP A 23 1.87 7.18 13.36
C ASP A 23 2.05 6.28 14.59
N ALA A 24 1.36 5.13 14.63
CA ALA A 24 1.52 4.15 15.70
C ALA A 24 2.93 3.56 15.72
N VAL A 25 3.56 3.34 14.56
CA VAL A 25 4.98 2.94 14.48
C VAL A 25 5.90 4.10 14.85
N LYS A 26 5.66 5.28 14.27
CA LYS A 26 6.46 6.49 14.55
C LYS A 26 6.51 6.84 16.04
N SER A 27 5.42 6.62 16.77
CA SER A 27 5.33 6.85 18.21
C SER A 27 5.87 5.71 19.08
N GLY A 28 6.20 4.55 18.49
CA GLY A 28 6.62 3.35 19.22
C GLY A 28 5.47 2.60 19.90
N THR A 29 4.21 2.91 19.57
CA THR A 29 3.04 2.16 20.05
C THR A 29 2.99 0.76 19.41
N LEU A 30 3.38 0.67 18.14
CA LEU A 30 3.55 -0.58 17.39
C LEU A 30 5.00 -0.68 16.91
N ASP A 31 5.58 -1.88 16.93
CA ASP A 31 6.95 -2.07 16.43
C ASP A 31 7.02 -2.17 14.90
N LEU A 32 5.99 -2.76 14.29
CA LEU A 32 5.94 -3.05 12.85
C LEU A 32 4.50 -3.02 12.35
N VAL A 33 4.29 -2.45 11.17
CA VAL A 33 3.01 -2.51 10.45
C VAL A 33 3.23 -2.96 9.00
N GLN A 34 2.26 -3.70 8.49
CA GLN A 34 2.14 -3.99 7.07
C GLN A 34 0.89 -3.27 6.56
N GLY A 35 1.05 -2.39 5.57
CA GLY A 35 -0.07 -1.70 4.94
C GLY A 35 0.29 -1.23 3.55
N THR A 36 -0.45 -0.23 3.06
CA THR A 36 -0.25 0.34 1.74
C THR A 36 -0.11 1.85 1.85
N GLY A 37 0.85 2.43 1.12
CA GLY A 37 1.17 3.86 1.20
C GLY A 37 -0.03 4.78 0.97
N GLY A 38 -1.01 4.32 0.19
CA GLY A 38 -2.24 5.07 -0.05
C GLY A 38 -3.00 5.47 1.22
N TYR A 39 -2.88 4.70 2.32
CA TYR A 39 -3.55 5.01 3.60
C TYR A 39 -2.86 6.11 4.41
N TRP A 40 -1.58 6.41 4.15
CA TRP A 40 -0.81 7.45 4.82
C TRP A 40 -0.11 8.37 3.81
N SER A 41 -0.74 8.56 2.65
CA SER A 41 -0.19 9.38 1.57
C SER A 41 -0.10 10.88 1.89
N GLY A 42 -0.71 11.34 2.99
CA GLY A 42 -0.49 12.68 3.54
C GLY A 42 0.72 12.78 4.48
N GLN A 43 1.35 11.64 4.81
CA GLN A 43 2.50 11.54 5.72
C GLN A 43 3.78 11.14 4.98
N VAL A 44 3.65 10.28 3.95
CA VAL A 44 4.74 9.89 3.04
C VAL A 44 4.39 10.39 1.64
N ASP A 45 5.21 11.28 1.09
CA ASP A 45 4.92 11.99 -0.18
C ASP A 45 4.65 11.02 -1.35
N ILE A 46 5.46 9.96 -1.42
CA ILE A 46 5.34 8.93 -2.46
C ILE A 46 4.31 7.84 -2.12
N GLY A 47 3.56 7.93 -1.03
CA GLY A 47 2.66 6.86 -0.58
C GLY A 47 1.54 6.52 -1.58
N ASN A 48 1.09 7.48 -2.40
CA ASN A 48 0.14 7.19 -3.48
C ASN A 48 0.80 6.60 -4.74
N ILE A 49 2.12 6.63 -4.83
CA ILE A 49 2.91 6.12 -5.96
C ILE A 49 3.43 4.72 -5.63
N ASP A 50 3.86 4.47 -4.38
CA ASP A 50 4.43 3.19 -3.96
C ASP A 50 3.43 2.02 -4.06
N ILE A 51 2.12 2.29 -4.01
CA ILE A 51 1.05 1.32 -4.21
C ILE A 51 0.95 0.86 -5.68
N GLY A 52 1.55 1.60 -6.61
CA GLY A 52 1.41 1.42 -8.04
C GLY A 52 0.39 2.37 -8.64
N LEU A 53 0.76 2.99 -9.76
CA LEU A 53 -0.16 3.78 -10.55
C LEU A 53 -0.94 2.86 -11.50
N PRO A 54 -2.19 3.18 -11.86
CA PRO A 54 -2.92 2.41 -12.86
C PRO A 54 -2.12 2.25 -14.15
N GLY A 55 -1.84 0.99 -14.52
CA GLY A 55 -1.08 0.64 -15.72
C GLY A 55 0.45 0.78 -15.61
N SER A 56 1.02 0.88 -14.40
CA SER A 56 2.48 1.02 -14.23
C SER A 56 3.30 -0.24 -14.53
N TRP A 57 2.69 -1.42 -14.52
CA TRP A 57 3.31 -2.69 -14.89
C TRP A 57 2.23 -3.68 -15.34
N THR A 58 2.67 -4.72 -16.04
CA THR A 58 1.81 -5.78 -16.61
C THR A 58 2.04 -7.15 -16.01
N SER A 59 3.08 -7.31 -15.19
CA SER A 59 3.42 -8.56 -14.50
C SER A 59 4.01 -8.30 -13.12
N LEU A 60 3.98 -9.31 -12.25
CA LEU A 60 4.62 -9.25 -10.93
C LEU A 60 6.13 -9.11 -11.06
N GLU A 61 6.73 -9.77 -12.06
CA GLU A 61 8.16 -9.71 -12.35
C GLU A 61 8.60 -8.29 -12.73
N GLU A 62 7.81 -7.60 -13.56
CA GLU A 62 8.07 -6.20 -13.93
C GLU A 62 7.94 -5.27 -12.72
N ALA A 63 6.92 -5.48 -11.88
CA ALA A 63 6.76 -4.72 -10.63
C ALA A 63 7.97 -4.91 -9.70
N LYS A 64 8.44 -6.16 -9.54
CA LYS A 64 9.62 -6.47 -8.74
C LYS A 64 10.88 -5.84 -9.30
N ALA A 65 11.12 -5.96 -10.60
CA ALA A 65 12.29 -5.36 -11.25
C ALA A 65 12.35 -3.85 -11.04
N LEU A 66 11.19 -3.16 -11.04
CA LEU A 66 11.11 -1.74 -10.72
C LEU A 66 11.40 -1.46 -9.24
N PHE A 67 10.68 -2.10 -8.32
CA PHE A 67 10.77 -1.77 -6.89
C PHE A 67 12.03 -2.31 -6.19
N GLU A 68 12.72 -3.26 -6.79
CA GLU A 68 14.00 -3.79 -6.30
C GLU A 68 15.20 -3.09 -6.96
N SER A 69 14.97 -2.15 -7.89
CA SER A 69 16.04 -1.30 -8.44
C SER A 69 16.63 -0.41 -7.34
N GLU A 70 17.94 -0.18 -7.40
CA GLU A 70 18.66 0.60 -6.39
C GLU A 70 18.09 2.01 -6.25
N GLU A 71 17.72 2.64 -7.37
CA GLU A 71 17.17 3.98 -7.39
C GLU A 71 15.81 4.06 -6.71
N VAL A 72 14.92 3.09 -6.96
CA VAL A 72 13.58 3.07 -6.37
C VAL A 72 13.65 2.71 -4.88
N VAL A 73 14.53 1.77 -4.51
CA VAL A 73 14.77 1.43 -3.09
C VAL A 73 15.30 2.65 -2.33
N GLN A 74 16.22 3.43 -2.91
CA GLN A 74 16.74 4.64 -2.28
C GLN A 74 15.62 5.67 -2.06
N ILE A 75 14.78 5.91 -3.07
CA ILE A 75 13.63 6.83 -2.97
C ILE A 75 12.65 6.38 -1.89
N LEU A 76 12.36 5.08 -1.79
CA LEU A 76 11.47 4.54 -0.76
C LEU A 76 12.06 4.73 0.63
N ASN A 77 13.33 4.38 0.83
CA ASN A 77 13.97 4.54 2.13
C ASN A 77 14.00 6.00 2.56
N GLU A 78 14.40 6.91 1.67
CA GLU A 78 14.43 8.35 1.95
C GLU A 78 13.05 8.88 2.37
N ALA A 79 12.00 8.56 1.61
CA ALA A 79 10.65 9.06 1.90
C ALA A 79 10.07 8.55 3.22
N TYR A 80 10.33 7.28 3.58
CA TYR A 80 9.86 6.73 4.86
C TYR A 80 10.73 7.22 6.04
N ASP A 81 12.04 7.33 5.86
CA ASP A 81 12.95 7.86 6.88
C ASP A 81 12.61 9.32 7.21
N GLU A 82 12.29 10.15 6.20
CA GLU A 82 11.77 11.52 6.39
C GLU A 82 10.44 11.55 7.17
N ALA A 83 9.58 10.55 6.97
CA ALA A 83 8.35 10.38 7.73
C ALA A 83 8.61 9.90 9.18
N GLY A 84 9.85 9.50 9.51
CA GLY A 84 10.28 9.07 10.84
C GLY A 84 10.06 7.59 11.12
N VAL A 85 9.99 6.76 10.08
CA VAL A 85 9.83 5.30 10.18
C VAL A 85 10.76 4.60 9.19
N HIS A 86 11.13 3.36 9.45
CA HIS A 86 12.02 2.62 8.55
C HIS A 86 11.24 1.75 7.56
N PHE A 87 11.50 1.91 6.26
CA PHE A 87 10.93 1.03 5.23
C PHE A 87 11.71 -0.30 5.18
N LEU A 88 11.01 -1.42 5.44
CA LEU A 88 11.65 -2.73 5.47
C LEU A 88 11.68 -3.41 4.10
N GLN A 89 10.53 -3.47 3.43
CA GLN A 89 10.39 -4.12 2.13
C GLN A 89 9.03 -3.82 1.49
N LYS A 90 8.95 -4.03 0.18
CA LYS A 90 7.71 -3.94 -0.57
C LYS A 90 6.88 -5.22 -0.44
N GLY A 91 5.61 -5.08 -0.09
CA GLY A 91 4.61 -6.14 -0.25
C GLY A 91 3.99 -6.13 -1.65
N TYR A 92 3.68 -7.32 -2.19
CA TYR A 92 3.00 -7.49 -3.47
C TYR A 92 1.62 -8.14 -3.27
N GLY A 93 0.62 -7.57 -3.94
CA GLY A 93 -0.77 -8.02 -3.90
C GLY A 93 -1.17 -8.82 -5.14
N HIS A 94 -2.47 -9.06 -5.27
CA HIS A 94 -3.09 -9.60 -6.48
C HIS A 94 -3.39 -8.47 -7.48
N ASP A 95 -3.77 -8.85 -8.70
CA ASP A 95 -4.20 -7.94 -9.74
C ASP A 95 -5.44 -7.13 -9.32
N TYR A 96 -5.64 -5.96 -9.92
CA TYR A 96 -6.83 -5.15 -9.65
C TYR A 96 -8.04 -5.69 -10.40
N ASP A 97 -8.95 -6.33 -9.65
CA ASP A 97 -10.22 -6.80 -10.17
C ASP A 97 -11.39 -5.86 -9.85
N LEU A 98 -12.36 -5.78 -10.76
CA LEU A 98 -13.65 -5.13 -10.51
C LEU A 98 -14.68 -6.14 -10.03
N LEU A 99 -14.91 -6.17 -8.72
CA LEU A 99 -15.98 -6.96 -8.13
C LEU A 99 -17.29 -6.17 -8.15
N THR A 100 -18.22 -6.59 -9.01
CA THR A 100 -19.51 -5.92 -9.21
C THR A 100 -20.68 -6.85 -8.88
N LYS A 101 -21.81 -6.29 -8.45
CA LYS A 101 -23.04 -7.05 -8.13
C LYS A 101 -23.76 -7.53 -9.39
N GLU A 102 -23.71 -6.72 -10.44
CA GLU A 102 -24.35 -6.95 -11.73
C GLU A 102 -23.27 -6.92 -12.82
N PRO A 103 -23.42 -7.67 -13.92
CA PRO A 103 -22.47 -7.65 -15.02
C PRO A 103 -22.21 -6.25 -15.55
N VAL A 104 -20.96 -5.99 -15.91
CA VAL A 104 -20.50 -4.77 -16.60
C VAL A 104 -20.04 -5.17 -18.00
N THR A 105 -20.66 -4.62 -19.03
CA THR A 105 -20.31 -4.91 -20.43
C THR A 105 -19.91 -3.67 -21.22
N SER A 106 -20.03 -2.49 -20.63
CA SER A 106 -19.64 -1.20 -21.21
C SER A 106 -19.05 -0.24 -20.17
N LEU A 107 -18.34 0.79 -20.64
CA LEU A 107 -17.84 1.86 -19.75
C LEU A 107 -18.99 2.69 -19.16
N GLU A 108 -20.09 2.83 -19.90
CA GLU A 108 -21.32 3.50 -19.48
C GLU A 108 -21.91 2.85 -18.23
N ASP A 109 -21.85 1.51 -18.13
CA ASP A 109 -22.33 0.79 -16.95
C ASP A 109 -21.56 1.21 -15.70
N LEU A 110 -20.25 1.49 -15.81
CA LEU A 110 -19.40 1.88 -14.67
C LEU A 110 -19.75 3.26 -14.12
N LYS A 111 -20.15 4.21 -14.97
CA LYS A 111 -20.40 5.62 -14.59
C LYS A 111 -21.47 5.78 -13.50
N SER A 112 -22.43 4.85 -13.42
CA SER A 112 -23.52 4.88 -12.44
C SER A 112 -23.20 4.08 -11.16
N ARG A 113 -22.08 3.36 -11.12
CA ARG A 113 -21.78 2.40 -10.05
C ARG A 113 -21.01 3.09 -8.93
N LYS A 114 -21.39 2.75 -7.70
CA LYS A 114 -20.57 3.03 -6.52
C LYS A 114 -19.59 1.88 -6.35
N ILE A 115 -18.35 2.09 -6.77
CA ILE A 115 -17.28 1.09 -6.71
C ILE A 115 -16.37 1.43 -5.54
N ARG A 116 -16.06 0.44 -4.70
CA ARG A 116 -15.04 0.59 -3.67
C ARG A 116 -13.68 0.36 -4.32
N ALA A 117 -12.82 1.37 -4.28
CA ALA A 117 -11.43 1.29 -4.69
C ALA A 117 -10.55 2.07 -3.70
N THR A 118 -9.24 1.87 -3.79
CA THR A 118 -8.26 2.52 -2.90
C THR A 118 -7.41 3.52 -3.70
N SER A 119 -7.09 4.66 -3.07
CA SER A 119 -6.05 5.61 -3.52
C SER A 119 -6.15 5.96 -5.02
N ALA A 120 -5.06 5.83 -5.79
CA ALA A 120 -4.96 6.25 -7.18
C ALA A 120 -5.98 5.55 -8.09
N VAL A 121 -6.29 4.27 -7.83
CA VAL A 121 -7.30 3.53 -8.59
C VAL A 121 -8.68 4.16 -8.43
N ALA A 122 -9.02 4.64 -7.22
CA ALA A 122 -10.29 5.31 -6.97
C ALA A 122 -10.43 6.67 -7.67
N LYS A 123 -9.32 7.30 -8.09
CA LYS A 123 -9.36 8.56 -8.86
C LYS A 123 -9.58 8.34 -10.35
N VAL A 124 -9.27 7.14 -10.86
CA VAL A 124 -9.40 6.79 -12.27
C VAL A 124 -10.77 6.22 -12.61
N LEU A 125 -11.39 5.52 -11.64
CA LEU A 125 -12.76 4.99 -11.73
C LEU A 125 -13.82 6.08 -11.56
#